data_AF-A0A0C1QAS1-F1
#
_entry.id   AF-A0A0C1QAS1-F1
#
_cell.length_a   1.000
_cell.length_b   1.000
_cell.length_c   1.000
_cell.angle_alpha   90.00
_cell.angle_beta   90.00
_cell.angle_gamma   90.00
#
_symmetry.space_group_name_H-M   'P 1'
#
loop_
_entity.id
_entity.type
_entity.pdbx_description
1 polymer ?
#
loop_
_entity_poly.entity_id
_entity_poly.type
_entity_poly.pdbx_seq_one_letter_code
_entity_poly.pdbx_strand_id
1 'polypeptide(L)'
;MFQHGKQVQEKKVNCGKCDVLILRATFDKTGGFCMPCFMELNNGLRPTELDALKEKGLFEYFNRWNIFVKNGVPKIKRNLSVIDKLNHYLPVINASISGYLRFGKGSFDGHKNSELLVELKVSSEGELLEFLSEVERFNNELMNVTKK
;
A
#
# COMPACT_ATOMS: atom_id res chain seq x y z
N MET A 1 9.52 52.05 -14.70
CA MET A 1 8.45 51.31 -15.42
C MET A 1 8.50 49.86 -14.95
N PHE A 2 7.63 49.47 -14.02
CA PHE A 2 7.56 48.08 -13.54
C PHE A 2 6.48 47.34 -14.33
N GLN A 3 6.90 46.51 -15.30
CA GLN A 3 6.00 45.60 -15.99
C GLN A 3 5.51 44.55 -14.98
N HIS A 4 4.24 44.64 -14.61
CA HIS A 4 3.56 43.57 -13.89
C HIS A 4 3.44 42.38 -14.83
N GLY A 5 4.14 41.29 -14.51
CA GLY A 5 4.02 40.02 -15.22
C GLY A 5 2.56 39.58 -15.23
N LYS A 6 2.00 39.37 -16.42
CA LYS A 6 0.67 38.79 -16.61
C LYS A 6 0.63 37.44 -15.88
N GLN A 7 -0.10 37.36 -14.77
CA GLN A 7 -0.50 36.07 -14.20
C GLN A 7 -1.38 35.37 -15.25
N VAL A 8 -0.83 34.36 -15.91
CA VAL A 8 -1.61 33.43 -16.72
C VAL A 8 -2.52 32.69 -15.74
N GLN A 9 -3.80 33.05 -15.69
CA GLN A 9 -4.78 32.25 -14.95
C GLN A 9 -4.83 30.87 -15.59
N GLU A 10 -4.29 29.86 -14.90
CA GLU A 10 -4.40 28.47 -15.35
C GLU A 10 -5.88 28.10 -15.43
N LYS A 11 -6.33 27.70 -16.63
CA LYS A 11 -7.71 27.24 -16.84
C LYS A 11 -7.98 26.05 -15.91
N LYS A 12 -8.94 26.22 -15.01
CA LYS A 12 -9.47 25.12 -14.19
C LYS A 12 -10.45 24.29 -15.02
N VAL A 13 -10.52 23.00 -14.71
CA VAL A 13 -11.40 22.01 -15.35
C VAL A 13 -12.07 21.16 -14.27
N ASN A 14 -13.23 20.55 -14.57
CA ASN A 14 -13.94 19.71 -13.61
C ASN A 14 -13.29 18.32 -13.49
N CYS A 15 -13.26 17.80 -12.27
CA CYS A 15 -12.98 16.39 -12.00
C CYS A 15 -14.07 15.50 -12.60
N GLY A 16 -13.71 14.45 -13.34
CA GLY A 16 -14.66 13.53 -13.98
C GLY A 16 -15.47 12.62 -13.04
N LYS A 17 -15.27 12.68 -11.71
CA LYS A 17 -16.03 11.91 -10.71
C LYS A 17 -16.90 12.77 -9.78
N CYS A 18 -16.37 13.91 -9.34
CA CYS A 18 -17.02 14.72 -8.30
C CYS A 18 -17.23 16.19 -8.68
N ASP A 19 -16.97 16.55 -9.95
CA ASP A 19 -17.19 17.88 -10.54
C ASP A 19 -16.43 19.05 -9.87
N VAL A 20 -15.57 18.79 -8.89
CA VAL A 20 -14.70 19.82 -8.28
C VAL A 20 -13.75 20.40 -9.33
N LEU A 21 -13.61 21.73 -9.32
CA LEU A 21 -12.66 22.47 -10.17
C LEU A 21 -11.21 22.22 -9.74
N ILE A 22 -10.40 21.73 -10.67
CA ILE A 22 -8.97 21.44 -10.49
C ILE A 22 -8.12 22.12 -11.56
N LEU A 23 -6.82 22.27 -11.28
CA LEU A 23 -5.86 22.77 -12.28
C LEU A 23 -5.75 21.78 -13.44
N ARG A 24 -5.54 22.30 -14.66
CA ARG A 24 -5.34 21.45 -15.84
C ARG A 24 -4.16 20.49 -15.68
N ALA A 25 -3.07 20.92 -15.06
CA ALA A 25 -1.93 20.06 -14.75
C ALA A 25 -2.30 18.89 -13.82
N THR A 26 -3.23 19.08 -12.86
CA THR A 26 -3.75 17.97 -12.05
C THR A 26 -4.58 17.02 -12.90
N PHE A 27 -5.49 17.55 -13.72
CA PHE A 27 -6.34 16.76 -14.61
C PHE A 27 -5.51 15.87 -15.55
N ASP A 28 -4.50 16.44 -16.20
CA ASP A 28 -3.66 15.69 -17.14
C ASP A 28 -2.84 14.61 -16.41
N LYS A 29 -2.33 14.91 -15.21
CA LYS A 29 -1.53 13.96 -14.41
C LYS A 29 -2.34 12.80 -13.82
N THR A 30 -3.61 13.01 -13.50
CA THR A 30 -4.48 12.01 -12.88
C THR A 30 -5.41 11.31 -13.88
N GLY A 31 -5.32 11.64 -15.18
CA GLY A 31 -6.23 11.09 -16.19
C GLY A 31 -7.67 11.58 -16.04
N GLY A 32 -7.85 12.81 -15.55
CA GLY A 32 -9.15 13.48 -15.51
C GLY A 32 -9.80 13.63 -14.13
N PHE A 33 -9.10 13.28 -13.05
CA PHE A 33 -9.65 13.27 -11.69
C PHE A 33 -9.00 14.30 -10.77
N CYS A 34 -9.72 14.74 -9.73
CA CYS A 34 -9.05 15.41 -8.62
C CYS A 34 -8.15 14.41 -7.88
N MET A 35 -7.13 14.90 -7.16
CA MET A 35 -6.19 14.04 -6.43
C MET A 35 -6.91 13.08 -5.45
N PRO A 36 -7.90 13.51 -4.65
CA PRO A 36 -8.65 12.58 -3.79
C PRO A 36 -9.34 11.45 -4.56
N CYS A 37 -10.07 11.76 -5.64
CA CYS A 37 -10.74 10.73 -6.44
C CYS A 37 -9.76 9.79 -7.13
N PHE A 38 -8.63 10.31 -7.64
CA PHE A 38 -7.57 9.49 -8.20
C PHE A 38 -7.02 8.52 -7.16
N MET A 39 -6.67 9.01 -5.96
CA MET A 39 -6.12 8.18 -4.90
C MET A 39 -7.13 7.13 -4.43
N GLU A 40 -8.40 7.48 -4.30
CA GLU A 40 -9.47 6.53 -3.96
C GLU A 40 -9.54 5.36 -4.96
N LEU A 41 -9.48 5.66 -6.27
CA LEU A 41 -9.47 4.65 -7.32
C LEU A 41 -8.19 3.80 -7.35
N ASN A 42 -7.07 4.35 -6.86
CA ASN A 42 -5.75 3.73 -6.93
C ASN A 42 -5.24 3.26 -5.55
N ASN A 43 -6.13 2.81 -4.66
CA ASN A 43 -5.78 2.27 -3.34
C ASN A 43 -4.90 3.21 -2.49
N GLY A 44 -5.14 4.51 -2.61
CA GLY A 44 -4.44 5.56 -1.91
C GLY A 44 -3.06 5.90 -2.49
N LEU A 45 -2.72 5.46 -3.70
CA LEU A 45 -1.49 5.87 -4.38
C LEU A 45 -1.66 7.23 -5.06
N ARG A 46 -0.64 8.08 -4.95
CA ARG A 46 -0.45 9.26 -5.80
C ARG A 46 0.06 8.83 -7.17
N PRO A 47 -0.13 9.63 -8.24
CA PRO A 47 0.32 9.27 -9.58
C PRO A 47 1.80 8.88 -9.64
N THR A 48 2.67 9.64 -8.97
CA THR A 48 4.12 9.34 -8.94
C THR A 48 4.47 8.06 -8.20
N GLU A 49 3.69 7.68 -7.19
CA GLU A 49 3.89 6.41 -6.47
C GLU A 49 3.43 5.23 -7.32
N LEU A 50 2.31 5.40 -8.05
CA LEU A 50 1.82 4.43 -9.02
C LEU A 50 2.83 4.19 -10.15
N ASP A 51 3.38 5.26 -10.72
CA ASP A 51 4.37 5.17 -11.79
C ASP A 51 5.65 4.48 -11.28
N ALA A 52 6.17 4.88 -10.11
CA ALA A 52 7.35 4.25 -9.51
C ALA A 52 7.12 2.75 -9.21
N LEU A 53 5.92 2.36 -8.78
CA LEU A 53 5.55 0.96 -8.56
C LEU A 53 5.56 0.15 -9.87
N LYS A 54 5.04 0.73 -10.95
CA LYS A 54 5.02 0.10 -12.27
C LYS A 54 6.43 -0.05 -12.84
N GLU A 55 7.24 1.01 -12.76
CA GLU A 55 8.65 1.00 -13.20
C GLU A 55 9.47 -0.08 -12.50
N LYS A 56 9.21 -0.33 -11.21
CA LYS A 56 9.88 -1.37 -10.42
C LYS A 56 9.30 -2.78 -10.63
N GLY A 57 8.23 -2.94 -11.41
CA GLY A 57 7.52 -4.21 -11.56
C GLY A 57 6.84 -4.70 -10.27
N LEU A 58 6.55 -3.79 -9.33
CA LEU A 58 5.98 -4.11 -8.02
C LEU A 58 4.47 -3.87 -7.92
N PHE A 59 3.85 -3.33 -8.98
CA PHE A 59 2.43 -2.96 -8.97
C PHE A 59 1.49 -4.15 -8.69
N GLU A 60 1.77 -5.32 -9.24
CA GLU A 60 0.97 -6.53 -8.98
C GLU A 60 1.08 -7.00 -7.53
N TYR A 61 2.28 -6.92 -6.93
CA TYR A 61 2.50 -7.22 -5.52
C TYR A 61 1.71 -6.27 -4.62
N PHE A 62 1.71 -4.96 -4.94
CA PHE A 62 0.91 -3.98 -4.23
C PHE A 62 -0.59 -4.28 -4.30
N ASN A 63 -1.12 -4.64 -5.47
CA ASN A 63 -2.54 -4.97 -5.59
C ASN A 63 -2.90 -6.24 -4.82
N ARG A 64 -2.11 -7.32 -4.96
CA ARG A 64 -2.31 -8.56 -4.22
C ARG A 64 -2.28 -8.33 -2.71
N TRP A 65 -1.29 -7.59 -2.22
CA TRP A 65 -1.18 -7.27 -0.80
C TRP A 65 -2.36 -6.44 -0.28
N ASN A 66 -2.78 -5.40 -1.01
CA ASN A 66 -3.92 -4.60 -0.59
C ASN A 66 -5.23 -5.39 -0.57
N ILE A 67 -5.45 -6.28 -1.53
CA ILE A 67 -6.63 -7.15 -1.54
C ILE A 67 -6.59 -8.06 -0.32
N PHE A 68 -5.45 -8.69 -0.06
CA PHE A 68 -5.24 -9.55 1.11
C PHE A 68 -5.52 -8.82 2.43
N VAL A 69 -4.94 -7.63 2.62
CA VAL A 69 -5.15 -6.82 3.83
C VAL A 69 -6.62 -6.37 3.98
N LYS A 70 -7.32 -6.06 2.88
CA LYS A 70 -8.75 -5.71 2.91
C LYS A 70 -9.64 -6.87 3.32
N ASN A 71 -9.28 -8.11 2.98
CA ASN A 71 -10.00 -9.30 3.44
C ASN A 71 -9.87 -9.50 4.97
N GLY A 72 -8.79 -8.97 5.55
CA GLY A 72 -8.60 -8.89 7.00
C GLY A 72 -8.14 -10.20 7.63
N VAL A 73 -7.94 -10.16 8.94
CA VAL A 73 -7.49 -11.30 9.74
C VAL A 73 -8.70 -12.17 10.12
N PRO A 74 -8.60 -13.52 10.07
CA PRO A 74 -9.62 -14.42 10.59
C PRO A 74 -10.00 -14.11 12.05
N LYS A 75 -11.27 -14.33 12.40
CA LYS A 75 -11.78 -14.01 13.75
C LYS A 75 -11.34 -15.05 14.78
N ILE A 76 -10.46 -14.63 15.70
CA ILE A 76 -10.00 -15.46 16.83
C ILE A 76 -10.83 -15.11 18.07
N LYS A 77 -11.48 -16.11 18.70
CA LYS A 77 -12.45 -15.85 19.78
C LYS A 77 -11.97 -16.18 21.20
N ARG A 78 -10.91 -16.96 21.40
CA ARG A 78 -10.64 -17.59 22.72
C ARG A 78 -9.18 -17.69 23.16
N ASN A 79 -8.20 -17.36 22.32
CA ASN A 79 -6.79 -17.48 22.68
C ASN A 79 -6.15 -16.09 22.87
N LEU A 80 -6.22 -15.56 24.10
CA LEU A 80 -5.71 -14.22 24.43
C LEU A 80 -4.22 -14.07 24.12
N SER A 81 -3.41 -15.10 24.40
CA SER A 81 -1.97 -15.06 24.11
C SER A 81 -1.69 -14.93 22.61
N VAL A 82 -2.45 -15.64 21.77
CA VAL A 82 -2.34 -15.51 20.31
C VAL A 82 -2.81 -14.14 19.83
N ILE A 83 -3.91 -13.63 20.41
CA ILE A 83 -4.43 -12.30 20.08
C ILE A 83 -3.40 -11.21 20.41
N ASP A 84 -2.76 -11.28 21.58
CA ASP A 84 -1.75 -10.31 21.99
C ASP A 84 -0.53 -10.32 21.06
N LYS A 85 -0.01 -11.51 20.73
CA LYS A 85 1.08 -11.64 19.76
C LYS A 85 0.68 -11.11 18.38
N LEU A 86 -0.52 -11.45 17.92
CA LEU A 86 -1.03 -11.00 16.62
C LEU A 86 -1.14 -9.48 16.56
N ASN A 87 -1.69 -8.85 17.61
CA ASN A 87 -1.80 -7.40 17.71
C ASN A 87 -0.43 -6.70 17.80
N HIS A 88 0.61 -7.37 18.28
CA HIS A 88 1.95 -6.80 18.34
C HIS A 88 2.73 -6.98 17.04
N TYR A 89 2.71 -8.18 16.46
CA TYR A 89 3.58 -8.55 15.33
C TYR A 89 2.99 -8.26 13.97
N LEU A 90 1.69 -8.51 13.76
CA LEU A 90 1.08 -8.36 12.44
C LEU A 90 1.08 -6.91 11.94
N PRO A 91 0.83 -5.88 12.78
CA PRO A 91 0.96 -4.49 12.34
C PRO A 91 2.38 -4.13 11.89
N VAL A 92 3.41 -4.69 12.54
CA VAL A 92 4.82 -4.47 12.17
C VAL A 92 5.10 -5.06 10.79
N ILE A 93 4.68 -6.32 10.56
CA ILE A 93 4.83 -6.99 9.26
C ILE A 93 4.09 -6.20 8.17
N ASN A 94 2.85 -5.79 8.44
CA ASN A 94 2.04 -5.03 7.49
C ASN A 94 2.66 -3.67 7.16
N ALA A 95 3.19 -2.95 8.16
CA ALA A 95 3.88 -1.68 7.96
C ALA A 95 5.16 -1.85 7.13
N SER A 96 5.93 -2.92 7.37
CA SER A 96 7.14 -3.24 6.61
C SER A 96 6.82 -3.47 5.13
N ILE A 97 5.88 -4.37 4.82
CA ILE A 97 5.48 -4.70 3.44
C ILE A 97 4.81 -3.50 2.76
N SER A 98 3.80 -2.90 3.38
CA SER A 98 3.04 -1.79 2.80
C SER A 98 3.93 -0.56 2.61
N GLY A 99 4.80 -0.27 3.57
CA GLY A 99 5.73 0.85 3.49
C GLY A 99 6.71 0.68 2.33
N TYR A 100 7.23 -0.54 2.15
CA TYR A 100 8.10 -0.83 1.01
C TYR A 100 7.39 -0.69 -0.32
N LEU A 101 6.20 -1.28 -0.46
CA LEU A 101 5.44 -1.20 -1.70
C LEU A 101 5.02 0.25 -2.03
N ARG A 102 4.81 1.12 -1.02
CA ARG A 102 4.46 2.52 -1.26
C ARG A 102 5.67 3.43 -1.53
N PHE A 103 6.74 3.28 -0.76
CA PHE A 103 7.83 4.27 -0.73
C PHE A 103 9.16 3.72 -1.30
N GLY A 104 9.28 2.40 -1.44
CA GLY A 104 10.33 1.74 -2.19
C GLY A 104 11.75 1.90 -1.66
N LYS A 105 11.95 2.36 -0.42
CA LYS A 105 13.25 2.42 0.26
C LYS A 105 13.14 2.17 1.77
N GLY A 106 14.05 1.36 2.31
CA GLY A 106 14.50 1.39 3.70
C GLY A 106 13.63 0.72 4.78
N SER A 107 12.42 0.25 4.46
CA SER A 107 11.49 -0.29 5.47
C SER A 107 11.19 -1.79 5.35
N PHE A 108 11.62 -2.44 4.26
CA PHE A 108 11.41 -3.87 4.10
C PHE A 108 12.52 -4.66 4.77
N ASP A 109 12.17 -5.34 5.86
CA ASP A 109 13.01 -6.35 6.47
C ASP A 109 12.28 -7.69 6.43
N GLY A 110 12.41 -8.36 5.29
CA GLY A 110 11.76 -9.65 5.08
C GLY A 110 12.27 -10.73 6.02
N HIS A 111 13.53 -10.66 6.46
CA HIS A 111 14.08 -11.61 7.45
C HIS A 111 13.43 -11.39 8.81
N LYS A 112 13.30 -10.14 9.25
CA LYS A 112 12.60 -9.83 10.50
C LYS A 112 11.14 -10.24 10.46
N ASN A 113 10.45 -10.00 9.34
CA ASN A 113 9.08 -10.47 9.16
C ASN A 113 8.97 -11.99 9.31
N SER A 114 9.91 -12.76 8.74
CA SER A 114 9.92 -14.22 8.85
C SER A 114 10.10 -14.69 10.30
N GLU A 115 10.97 -14.06 11.09
CA GLU A 115 11.11 -14.36 12.53
C GLU A 115 9.79 -14.18 13.28
N LEU A 116 9.12 -13.03 13.08
CA LEU A 116 7.84 -12.72 13.71
C LEU A 116 6.73 -13.69 13.27
N LEU A 117 6.73 -14.09 12.00
CA LEU A 117 5.76 -15.05 11.47
C LEU A 117 5.96 -16.44 12.07
N VAL A 118 7.20 -16.90 12.26
CA VAL A 118 7.48 -18.16 12.95
C VAL A 118 6.88 -18.13 14.36
N GLU A 119 7.12 -17.05 15.11
CA GLU A 119 6.57 -16.90 16.47
C GLU A 119 5.03 -16.89 16.51
N LEU A 120 4.38 -16.27 15.51
CA LEU A 120 2.93 -16.27 15.38
C LEU A 120 2.39 -17.66 15.05
N LYS A 121 3.03 -18.35 14.10
CA LYS A 121 2.56 -19.65 13.60
C LYS A 121 2.66 -20.77 14.63
N VAL A 122 3.68 -20.76 15.50
CA VAL A 122 3.86 -21.79 16.55
C VAL A 122 2.65 -21.93 17.46
N SER A 123 1.91 -20.85 17.69
CA SER A 123 0.73 -20.84 18.56
C SER A 123 -0.60 -20.77 17.79
N SER A 124 -0.57 -20.88 16.45
CA SER A 124 -1.73 -20.68 15.59
C SER A 124 -2.21 -21.99 14.96
N GLU A 125 -3.51 -22.10 14.72
CA GLU A 125 -4.15 -23.27 14.12
C GLU A 125 -5.30 -22.86 13.19
N GLY A 126 -5.78 -23.81 12.38
CA GLY A 126 -6.90 -23.62 11.46
C GLY A 126 -6.72 -22.45 10.49
N GLU A 127 -7.78 -21.68 10.28
CA GLU A 127 -7.83 -20.52 9.36
C GLU A 127 -6.73 -19.47 9.66
N LEU A 128 -6.36 -19.31 10.93
CA LEU A 128 -5.29 -18.36 11.29
C LEU A 128 -3.93 -18.84 10.80
N LEU A 129 -3.63 -20.14 10.92
CA LEU A 129 -2.38 -20.69 10.43
C LEU A 129 -2.28 -20.61 8.90
N GLU A 130 -3.40 -20.83 8.20
CA GLU A 130 -3.49 -20.65 6.74
C GLU A 130 -3.23 -19.20 6.35
N PHE A 131 -3.90 -18.25 7.01
CA PHE A 131 -3.68 -16.81 6.82
C PHE A 131 -2.20 -16.43 7.02
N LEU A 132 -1.58 -16.85 8.12
CA LEU A 132 -0.18 -16.53 8.41
C LEU A 132 0.78 -17.17 7.41
N SER A 133 0.46 -18.36 6.91
CA SER A 133 1.24 -19.03 5.86
C SER A 133 1.16 -18.29 4.53
N GLU A 134 0.02 -17.67 4.22
CA GLU A 134 -0.10 -16.80 3.07
C GLU A 134 0.71 -15.50 3.23
N VAL A 135 0.72 -14.89 4.43
CA VAL A 135 1.59 -13.74 4.71
C VAL A 135 3.06 -14.10 4.52
N GLU A 136 3.49 -15.26 5.04
CA GLU A 136 4.85 -15.76 4.90
C GLU A 136 5.23 -16.01 3.43
N ARG A 137 4.33 -16.65 2.66
CA ARG A 137 4.53 -16.85 1.23
C ARG A 137 4.73 -15.51 0.52
N PHE A 138 3.86 -14.54 0.78
CA PHE A 138 3.98 -13.20 0.18
C PHE A 138 5.29 -12.51 0.57
N ASN A 139 5.68 -12.57 1.86
CA ASN A 139 6.93 -12.00 2.35
C ASN A 139 8.14 -12.59 1.62
N ASN A 140 8.17 -13.92 1.44
CA ASN A 140 9.24 -14.61 0.74
C ASN A 140 9.28 -14.28 -0.76
N GLU A 141 8.12 -14.22 -1.42
CA GLU A 141 8.00 -13.76 -2.80
C GLU A 141 8.59 -12.35 -2.95
N LEU A 142 8.21 -11.43 -2.06
CA LEU A 142 8.72 -10.05 -2.07
C LEU A 142 10.23 -10.02 -1.84
N MET A 143 10.76 -10.75 -0.85
CA MET A 143 12.21 -10.88 -0.65
C MET A 143 12.97 -11.30 -1.90
N ASN A 144 12.42 -12.24 -2.67
CA ASN A 144 13.10 -12.75 -3.86
C ASN A 144 13.16 -11.71 -4.98
N VAL A 145 12.12 -10.89 -5.15
CA VAL A 145 12.11 -9.86 -6.19
C VAL A 145 12.86 -8.60 -5.79
N THR A 146 13.06 -8.35 -4.48
CA THR A 146 13.76 -7.17 -3.97
C THR A 146 15.25 -7.37 -3.72
N LYS A 147 15.77 -8.60 -3.83
CA LYS A 147 17.21 -8.93 -3.69
C LYS A 147 18.07 -8.56 -4.91
N LYS A 148 17.55 -7.73 -5.83
CA LYS A 148 18.25 -7.29 -7.05
C LYS A 148 19.00 -5.99 -6.85
#